data_AF-A0A167YNH1-F1
#
_entry.id   AF-A0A167YNH1-F1
#
_cell.length_a   1.000
_cell.length_b   1.000
_cell.length_c   1.000
_cell.angle_alpha   90.00
_cell.angle_beta   90.00
_cell.angle_gamma   90.00
#
_symmetry.space_group_name_H-M   'P 1'
#
loop_
_entity.id
_entity.type
_entity.pdbx_description
1 polymer ?
#
loop_
_entity_poly.entity_id
_entity_poly.type
_entity_poly.pdbx_seq_one_letter_code
_entity_poly.pdbx_strand_id
1 'polypeptide(L)'
;MSNPAQLLLLADHIKLSLLEWQRAKTLDVEPNSQEAEISRSLESLRLGIEAAERKDKERQDDEDIDEESRTEQTEQITDLRLQYQDLVSQFTGSSTSAQPDPSSSSTTISTAETLDGEQEQAKHVINSTTTIRQPKPQHPKSVRFTDASNESDFEYTDTTSSAADEASRAALFPYRDDPSSSSPSEYDHSNLSNPEILESQRLIVREQDDQLDRLGESIGRQHQLSIQIGDELEGQVQLLDDVDRHVDRGQQRMDSARQRLGRIRRGSSNDSKGMCVIVVLIVILVLLIIILK
;
A
#
# COMPACT_ATOMS: atom_id res chain seq x y z
N MET A 1 7.31 10.68 9.36
CA MET A 1 8.48 9.80 9.63
C MET A 1 8.39 8.63 8.67
N SER A 2 9.05 8.70 7.51
CA SER A 2 9.06 7.61 6.53
C SER A 2 9.89 6.45 7.07
N ASN A 3 9.31 5.27 7.19
CA ASN A 3 10.00 4.06 7.63
C ASN A 3 10.78 3.48 6.44
N PRO A 4 12.05 3.04 6.59
CA PRO A 4 12.81 2.41 5.50
C PRO A 4 12.07 1.24 4.84
N ALA A 5 11.31 0.44 5.60
CA ALA A 5 10.49 -0.64 5.04
C ALA A 5 9.37 -0.14 4.10
N GLN A 6 8.80 1.04 4.38
CA GLN A 6 7.80 1.65 3.50
C GLN A 6 8.43 2.18 2.21
N LEU A 7 9.68 2.66 2.27
CA LEU A 7 10.42 3.10 1.09
C LEU A 7 10.75 1.92 0.16
N LEU A 8 11.07 0.74 0.73
CA LEU A 8 11.29 -0.48 -0.05
C LEU A 8 10.02 -0.95 -0.77
N LEU A 9 8.87 -0.94 -0.08
CA LEU A 9 7.58 -1.27 -0.71
C LEU A 9 7.22 -0.28 -1.82
N LEU A 10 7.47 1.01 -1.61
CA LEU A 10 7.27 2.02 -2.63
C LEU A 10 8.19 1.79 -3.84
N ALA A 11 9.46 1.44 -3.62
CA ALA A 11 10.40 1.11 -4.69
C ALA A 11 9.92 -0.10 -5.51
N ASP A 12 9.40 -1.14 -4.87
CA ASP A 12 8.85 -2.32 -5.56
C ASP A 12 7.58 -1.97 -6.36
N HIS A 13 6.70 -1.14 -5.82
CA HIS A 13 5.53 -0.64 -6.55
C HIS A 13 5.93 0.16 -7.80
N ILE A 14 6.94 1.03 -7.69
CA ILE A 14 7.47 1.79 -8.84
C ILE A 14 8.02 0.82 -9.89
N LYS A 15 8.75 -0.22 -9.47
CA LYS A 15 9.27 -1.26 -10.37
C LYS A 15 8.14 -1.96 -11.14
N LEU A 16 7.07 -2.34 -10.45
CA LEU A 16 5.90 -2.97 -11.08
C LEU A 16 5.23 -2.03 -12.09
N SER A 17 5.02 -0.76 -11.71
CA SER A 17 4.44 0.25 -12.59
C SER A 17 5.30 0.53 -13.84
N LEU A 18 6.62 0.41 -13.70
CA LEU A 18 7.56 0.58 -14.81
C LEU A 18 7.51 -0.60 -15.79
N LEU A 19 7.36 -1.83 -15.30
CA LEU A 19 7.14 -3.02 -16.14
C LEU A 19 5.80 -2.95 -16.87
N GLU A 20 4.75 -2.49 -16.20
CA GLU A 20 3.44 -2.29 -16.82
C GLU A 20 3.51 -1.21 -17.91
N TRP A 21 4.14 -0.08 -17.63
CA TRP A 21 4.37 0.97 -18.62
C TRP A 21 5.20 0.48 -19.81
N GLN A 22 6.25 -0.32 -19.58
CA GLN A 22 7.03 -0.93 -20.66
C GLN A 22 6.15 -1.83 -21.54
N ARG A 23 5.28 -2.65 -20.92
CA ARG A 23 4.33 -3.49 -21.65
C ARG A 23 3.29 -2.65 -22.41
N ALA A 24 2.75 -1.60 -21.81
CA ALA A 24 1.80 -0.69 -22.45
C ALA A 24 2.43 0.01 -23.66
N LYS A 25 3.70 0.43 -23.54
CA LYS A 25 4.48 1.01 -24.64
C LYS A 25 4.68 0.01 -25.79
N THR A 26 4.91 -1.27 -25.50
CA THR A 26 4.99 -2.30 -26.56
C THR A 26 3.65 -2.56 -27.26
N LEU A 27 2.53 -2.25 -26.59
CA LEU A 27 1.18 -2.42 -27.11
C LEU A 27 0.61 -1.16 -27.79
N ASP A 28 1.38 -0.06 -27.86
CA ASP A 28 0.97 1.25 -28.42
C ASP A 28 -0.31 1.81 -27.75
N VAL A 29 -0.57 1.44 -26.50
CA VAL A 29 -1.67 1.98 -25.70
C VAL A 29 -1.16 3.26 -25.03
N GLU A 30 -1.92 4.34 -25.18
CA GLU A 30 -1.46 5.71 -24.90
C GLU A 30 -0.90 5.90 -23.47
N PRO A 31 0.41 6.17 -23.32
CA PRO A 31 1.16 5.97 -22.05
C PRO A 31 1.25 7.20 -21.13
N ASN A 32 0.66 8.35 -21.51
CA ASN A 32 1.01 9.65 -20.92
C ASN A 32 0.58 9.81 -19.45
N SER A 33 -0.52 9.15 -19.02
CA SER A 33 -0.97 9.23 -17.60
C SER A 33 -0.04 8.46 -16.67
N GLN A 34 0.45 7.30 -17.10
CA GLN A 34 1.32 6.43 -16.30
C GLN A 34 2.71 7.07 -16.11
N GLU A 35 3.21 7.79 -17.11
CA GLU A 35 4.50 8.50 -17.04
C GLU A 35 4.49 9.62 -15.98
N ALA A 36 3.38 10.36 -15.87
CA ALA A 36 3.19 11.39 -14.85
C ALA A 36 3.08 10.81 -13.42
N GLU A 37 2.50 9.62 -13.27
CA GLU A 37 2.39 8.93 -11.98
C GLU A 37 3.72 8.32 -11.54
N ILE A 38 4.47 7.73 -12.48
CA ILE A 38 5.81 7.18 -12.23
C ILE A 38 6.78 8.31 -11.84
N SER A 39 6.76 9.45 -12.54
CA SER A 39 7.61 10.59 -12.17
C SER A 39 7.28 11.16 -10.79
N ARG A 40 6.00 11.27 -10.43
CA ARG A 40 5.57 11.71 -9.09
C ARG A 40 5.98 10.72 -8.00
N SER A 41 5.86 9.41 -8.26
CA SER A 41 6.25 8.37 -7.29
C SER A 41 7.77 8.26 -7.13
N LEU A 42 8.55 8.45 -8.19
CA LEU A 42 10.00 8.59 -8.13
C LEU A 42 10.42 9.80 -7.27
N GLU A 43 9.78 10.96 -7.45
CA GLU A 43 10.07 12.13 -6.62
C GLU A 43 9.69 11.90 -5.15
N SER A 44 8.58 11.20 -4.89
CA SER A 44 8.18 10.78 -3.54
C SER A 44 9.22 9.84 -2.89
N LEU A 45 9.72 8.85 -3.64
CA LEU A 45 10.78 7.94 -3.17
C LEU A 45 12.06 8.71 -2.87
N ARG A 46 12.46 9.64 -3.74
CA ARG A 46 13.63 10.51 -3.54
C ARG A 46 13.53 11.33 -2.26
N LEU A 47 12.41 12.03 -2.07
CA LEU A 47 12.16 12.83 -0.86
C LEU A 47 12.14 11.96 0.40
N GLY A 48 11.60 10.74 0.28
CA GLY A 48 11.59 9.75 1.36
C GLY A 48 12.98 9.27 1.77
N ILE A 49 13.85 8.99 0.80
CA ILE A 49 15.26 8.61 1.01
C ILE A 49 16.04 9.76 1.66
N GLU A 50 15.87 10.99 1.18
CA GLU A 50 16.54 12.17 1.76
C GLU A 50 16.11 12.41 3.22
N ALA A 51 14.84 12.22 3.53
CA ALA A 51 14.34 12.30 4.90
C ALA A 51 14.90 11.19 5.80
N ALA A 52 15.09 9.98 5.26
CA ALA A 52 15.69 8.86 6.00
C ALA A 52 17.18 9.11 6.29
N GLU A 53 17.93 9.68 5.35
CA GLU A 53 19.34 10.05 5.54
C GLU A 53 19.55 11.14 6.59
N ARG A 54 18.69 12.18 6.62
CA ARG A 54 18.80 13.22 7.65
C ARG A 54 18.63 12.62 9.04
N LYS A 55 17.71 11.68 9.19
CA LYS A 55 17.44 10.98 10.44
C LYS A 55 18.58 10.04 10.84
N ASP A 56 19.21 9.40 9.87
CA ASP A 56 20.40 8.57 10.08
C ASP A 56 21.57 9.43 10.59
N LYS A 57 21.77 10.60 9.98
CA LYS A 57 22.77 11.58 10.42
C LYS A 57 22.51 12.13 11.83
N GLU A 58 21.24 12.40 12.17
CA GLU A 58 20.84 12.85 13.52
C GLU A 58 21.07 11.75 14.57
N ARG A 59 20.88 10.47 14.22
CA ARG A 59 21.19 9.32 15.10
C ARG A 59 22.68 9.01 15.21
N GLN A 60 23.49 9.44 14.25
CA GLN A 60 24.93 9.20 14.27
C GLN A 60 25.64 10.02 15.36
N ASP A 61 25.03 11.13 15.78
CA ASP A 61 25.52 12.02 16.84
C ASP A 61 25.12 11.55 18.26
N ASP A 62 24.25 10.53 18.38
CA ASP A 62 23.83 9.94 19.66
C ASP A 62 24.78 8.80 20.09
N GLU A 63 25.55 8.98 21.16
CA GLU A 63 26.52 7.99 21.70
C GLU A 63 25.88 6.71 22.27
N ASP A 64 24.57 6.71 22.56
CA ASP A 64 23.86 5.63 23.26
C ASP A 64 23.31 4.52 22.33
N ILE A 65 23.58 4.56 21.01
CA ILE A 65 23.00 3.63 20.03
C ILE A 65 24.01 2.53 19.61
N ASP A 66 23.55 1.27 19.63
CA ASP A 66 24.29 0.09 19.17
C ASP A 66 24.89 0.33 17.77
N GLU A 67 26.20 0.10 17.64
CA GLU A 67 26.97 0.33 16.41
C GLU A 67 26.48 -0.55 15.25
N GLU A 68 26.05 -1.77 15.54
CA GLU A 68 25.51 -2.72 14.56
C GLU A 68 24.21 -2.22 13.92
N SER A 69 23.26 -1.73 14.71
CA SER A 69 22.00 -1.18 14.19
C SER A 69 22.20 0.10 13.37
N ARG A 70 23.24 0.90 13.68
CA ARG A 70 23.63 2.05 12.85
C ARG A 70 24.14 1.60 11.48
N THR A 71 25.01 0.58 11.45
CA THR A 71 25.53 0.06 10.18
C THR A 71 24.44 -0.56 9.30
N GLU A 72 23.53 -1.35 9.85
CA GLU A 72 22.42 -1.94 9.09
C GLU A 72 21.51 -0.87 8.47
N GLN A 73 21.19 0.20 9.22
CA GLN A 73 20.35 1.27 8.71
C GLN A 73 21.05 2.07 7.60
N THR A 74 22.36 2.32 7.73
CA THR A 74 23.15 2.98 6.68
C THR A 74 23.25 2.15 5.40
N GLU A 75 23.36 0.82 5.54
CA GLU A 75 23.38 -0.12 4.41
C GLU A 75 22.04 -0.12 3.67
N GLN A 76 20.93 -0.21 4.39
CA GLN A 76 19.57 -0.16 3.80
C GLN A 76 19.32 1.13 3.02
N ILE A 77 19.78 2.28 3.54
CA ILE A 77 19.66 3.57 2.85
C ILE A 77 20.52 3.61 1.58
N THR A 78 21.71 2.99 1.63
CA THR A 78 22.61 2.89 0.47
C THR A 78 22.00 2.01 -0.62
N ASP A 79 21.40 0.88 -0.25
CA ASP A 79 20.69 0.00 -1.18
C ASP A 79 19.48 0.69 -1.82
N LEU A 80 18.69 1.41 -1.04
CA LEU A 80 17.56 2.21 -1.54
C LEU A 80 18.01 3.25 -2.58
N ARG A 81 19.19 3.87 -2.39
CA ARG A 81 19.77 4.79 -3.38
C ARG A 81 20.15 4.11 -4.68
N LEU A 82 20.79 2.94 -4.60
CA LEU A 82 21.17 2.18 -5.78
C LEU A 82 19.92 1.76 -6.57
N GLN A 83 18.87 1.29 -5.87
CA GLN A 83 17.60 0.94 -6.49
C GLN A 83 16.91 2.15 -7.13
N TYR A 84 16.89 3.30 -6.45
CA TYR A 84 16.35 4.55 -7.02
C TYR A 84 17.08 4.95 -8.32
N GLN A 85 18.41 4.90 -8.32
CA GLN A 85 19.21 5.22 -9.51
C GLN A 85 18.90 4.27 -10.69
N ASP A 86 18.78 2.98 -10.40
CA ASP A 86 18.40 1.96 -11.40
C ASP A 86 17.01 2.25 -11.99
N LEU A 87 16.00 2.48 -11.14
CA LEU A 87 14.63 2.81 -11.56
C LEU A 87 14.56 4.08 -12.42
N VAL A 88 15.29 5.14 -12.03
CA VAL A 88 15.38 6.38 -12.82
C VAL A 88 16.05 6.14 -14.17
N SER A 89 17.11 5.32 -14.22
CA SER A 89 17.79 5.00 -15.48
C SER A 89 16.89 4.22 -16.44
N GLN A 90 16.08 3.30 -15.93
CA GLN A 90 15.14 2.50 -16.73
C GLN A 90 14.00 3.37 -17.26
N PHE A 91 13.48 4.30 -16.46
CA PHE A 91 12.43 5.23 -16.86
C PHE A 91 12.91 6.23 -17.92
N THR A 92 14.06 6.86 -17.69
CA THR A 92 14.61 7.86 -18.63
C THR A 92 15.17 7.23 -19.91
N GLY A 93 15.87 6.10 -19.80
CA GLY A 93 16.43 5.38 -20.96
C GLY A 93 15.35 4.85 -21.91
N SER A 94 14.16 4.55 -21.39
CA SER A 94 13.03 4.11 -22.20
C SER A 94 12.22 5.27 -22.77
N SER A 95 12.08 6.41 -22.07
CA SER A 95 11.46 7.63 -22.63
C SER A 95 12.20 8.17 -23.87
N THR A 96 13.53 8.03 -23.91
CA THR A 96 14.42 8.49 -25.01
C THR A 96 14.36 7.64 -26.29
N SER A 97 13.63 6.52 -26.33
CA SER A 97 13.46 5.75 -27.58
C SER A 97 12.46 6.39 -28.57
N ALA A 98 11.85 7.51 -28.22
CA ALA A 98 11.17 8.38 -29.18
C ALA A 98 12.21 9.34 -29.80
N GLN A 99 12.40 9.17 -31.10
CA GLN A 99 13.23 9.91 -32.05
C GLN A 99 13.58 11.37 -31.69
N PRO A 100 14.83 11.83 -31.95
CA PRO A 100 15.29 13.17 -31.56
C PRO A 100 14.83 14.24 -32.55
N ASP A 101 14.05 15.22 -32.08
CA ASP A 101 13.94 16.53 -32.73
C ASP A 101 14.89 17.53 -32.03
N PRO A 102 15.89 18.10 -32.72
CA PRO A 102 16.86 18.99 -32.12
C PRO A 102 16.37 20.45 -32.11
N SER A 103 15.42 20.77 -31.22
CA SER A 103 15.07 22.13 -30.78
C SER A 103 13.86 22.03 -29.86
N SER A 104 13.93 22.29 -28.55
CA SER A 104 14.19 23.62 -28.03
C SER A 104 14.49 23.58 -26.54
N SER A 105 15.42 24.45 -26.18
CA SER A 105 15.75 24.96 -24.86
C SER A 105 14.56 25.19 -23.92
N SER A 106 14.83 24.89 -22.65
CA SER A 106 14.22 25.45 -21.45
C SER A 106 13.57 26.82 -21.64
N THR A 107 12.34 27.00 -21.16
CA THR A 107 11.90 28.29 -20.60
C THR A 107 10.86 28.04 -19.51
N THR A 108 11.27 28.38 -18.30
CA THR A 108 10.42 28.62 -17.14
C THR A 108 9.39 29.71 -17.44
N ILE A 109 8.10 29.46 -17.20
CA ILE A 109 7.11 30.54 -17.04
C ILE A 109 6.21 30.21 -15.85
N SER A 110 6.50 30.90 -14.75
CA SER A 110 5.49 31.27 -13.75
C SER A 110 4.65 32.42 -14.31
N THR A 111 3.41 32.53 -13.81
CA THR A 111 2.58 33.75 -13.61
C THR A 111 1.15 33.59 -14.13
N ALA A 112 0.26 33.45 -13.15
CA ALA A 112 -1.02 34.12 -12.91
C ALA A 112 -1.73 34.96 -14.01
N GLU A 113 -3.06 35.00 -13.79
CA GLU A 113 -4.14 35.88 -14.27
C GLU A 113 -4.97 35.37 -15.47
N THR A 114 -6.23 34.97 -15.28
CA THR A 114 -7.51 35.72 -15.11
C THR A 114 -8.14 36.17 -16.46
N LEU A 115 -9.44 35.86 -16.61
CA LEU A 115 -10.51 36.52 -17.42
C LEU A 115 -11.20 35.67 -18.50
N ASP A 116 -12.40 35.19 -18.14
CA ASP A 116 -13.73 35.42 -18.74
C ASP A 116 -13.96 35.44 -20.27
N GLY A 117 -15.00 34.68 -20.68
CA GLY A 117 -15.98 35.12 -21.68
C GLY A 117 -16.28 34.16 -22.86
N GLU A 118 -17.44 33.47 -22.79
CA GLU A 118 -18.46 33.16 -23.85
C GLU A 118 -17.98 32.63 -25.24
N GLN A 119 -18.57 31.64 -25.92
CA GLN A 119 -19.94 31.15 -26.07
C GLN A 119 -19.89 29.86 -26.94
N GLU A 120 -20.50 28.74 -26.53
CA GLU A 120 -21.75 28.15 -27.07
C GLU A 120 -21.69 27.13 -28.25
N GLN A 121 -22.49 26.07 -28.06
CA GLN A 121 -23.14 25.16 -29.03
C GLN A 121 -22.44 23.86 -29.47
N ALA A 122 -22.77 22.77 -28.75
CA ALA A 122 -23.33 21.56 -29.38
C ALA A 122 -24.24 20.82 -28.38
N LYS A 123 -25.53 20.73 -28.72
CA LYS A 123 -26.57 19.97 -28.01
C LYS A 123 -26.61 18.53 -28.55
N HIS A 124 -26.86 17.56 -27.68
CA HIS A 124 -28.06 16.67 -27.69
C HIS A 124 -27.74 15.23 -27.19
N VAL A 125 -28.72 14.66 -26.48
CA VAL A 125 -28.93 13.23 -26.08
C VAL A 125 -27.90 12.64 -25.09
N ILE A 126 -28.23 12.11 -23.90
CA ILE A 126 -29.38 11.30 -23.47
C ILE A 126 -29.67 11.57 -21.97
N ASN A 127 -30.91 11.94 -21.65
CA ASN A 127 -31.47 11.81 -20.30
C ASN A 127 -31.96 10.37 -20.11
N SER A 128 -31.37 9.64 -19.16
CA SER A 128 -32.00 8.49 -18.51
C SER A 128 -31.48 8.38 -17.07
N THR A 129 -32.18 9.05 -16.15
CA THR A 129 -32.06 8.80 -14.72
C THR A 129 -32.69 7.45 -14.40
N THR A 130 -31.88 6.43 -14.16
CA THR A 130 -32.35 5.16 -13.61
C THR A 130 -31.87 5.06 -12.17
N THR A 131 -32.75 5.41 -11.23
CA THR A 131 -32.57 5.13 -9.80
C THR A 131 -32.61 3.62 -9.57
N ILE A 132 -31.45 2.96 -9.48
CA ILE A 132 -31.35 1.57 -9.05
C ILE A 132 -31.11 1.56 -7.53
N ARG A 133 -32.09 1.02 -6.81
CA ARG A 133 -32.08 0.81 -5.36
C ARG A 133 -30.95 -0.14 -4.97
N GLN A 134 -30.11 0.29 -4.03
CA GLN A 134 -29.08 -0.52 -3.37
C GLN A 134 -29.69 -1.64 -2.50
N PRO A 135 -29.22 -2.89 -2.57
CA PRO A 135 -29.45 -3.88 -1.53
C PRO A 135 -28.45 -3.67 -0.36
N LYS A 136 -28.97 -3.57 0.87
CA LYS A 136 -28.16 -3.52 2.10
C LYS A 136 -27.46 -4.87 2.35
N PRO A 137 -26.14 -4.93 2.62
CA PRO A 137 -25.49 -6.14 3.10
C PRO A 137 -25.83 -6.39 4.58
N GLN A 138 -26.31 -7.58 4.91
CA GLN A 138 -26.88 -7.92 6.23
C GLN A 138 -25.91 -8.49 7.27
N HIS A 139 -24.62 -8.70 6.99
CA HIS A 139 -23.73 -9.33 7.98
C HIS A 139 -22.32 -8.73 8.01
N PRO A 140 -21.78 -8.40 9.19
CA PRO A 140 -20.37 -8.01 9.32
C PRO A 140 -19.49 -9.22 9.01
N LYS A 141 -18.58 -9.07 8.05
CA LYS A 141 -17.56 -10.10 7.78
C LYS A 141 -16.55 -10.09 8.93
N SER A 142 -16.67 -11.04 9.85
CA SER A 142 -15.62 -11.33 10.83
C SER A 142 -14.54 -12.20 10.17
N VAL A 143 -13.31 -11.69 10.09
CA VAL A 143 -12.14 -12.48 9.72
C VAL A 143 -11.77 -13.35 10.92
N ARG A 144 -11.98 -14.66 10.79
CA ARG A 144 -11.65 -15.65 11.83
C ARG A 144 -10.33 -16.29 11.46
N PHE A 145 -9.26 -15.94 12.17
CA PHE A 145 -8.01 -16.68 12.10
C PHE A 145 -8.21 -18.01 12.83
N THR A 146 -8.20 -19.12 12.08
CA THR A 146 -8.08 -20.45 12.67
C THR A 146 -6.60 -20.73 12.83
N ASP A 147 -6.12 -20.61 14.07
CA ASP A 147 -4.82 -21.12 14.49
C ASP A 147 -4.92 -22.65 14.52
N ALA A 148 -4.40 -23.30 13.48
CA ALA A 148 -4.27 -24.75 13.43
C ALA A 148 -2.84 -25.11 13.84
N SER A 149 -2.57 -24.99 15.14
CA SER A 149 -1.42 -25.65 15.77
C SER A 149 -1.65 -27.16 15.75
N ASN A 150 -1.29 -27.82 14.66
CA ASN A 150 -1.11 -29.27 14.62
C ASN A 150 0.38 -29.57 14.42
N GLU A 151 1.14 -29.48 15.51
CA GLU A 151 2.41 -30.18 15.62
C GLU A 151 2.15 -31.69 15.68
N SER A 152 2.50 -32.41 14.62
CA SER A 152 2.98 -33.79 14.73
C SER A 152 3.56 -34.25 13.39
N ASP A 153 4.85 -34.55 13.46
CA ASP A 153 5.66 -35.47 12.67
C ASP A 153 5.70 -35.37 11.14
N PHE A 154 6.88 -34.93 10.72
CA PHE A 154 7.49 -34.97 9.41
C PHE A 154 7.61 -36.42 8.91
N GLU A 155 6.73 -36.84 8.00
CA GLU A 155 6.94 -38.00 7.13
C GLU A 155 6.77 -37.57 5.66
N TYR A 156 7.89 -37.59 4.93
CA TYR A 156 7.93 -37.31 3.49
C TYR A 156 7.23 -38.45 2.74
N THR A 157 5.96 -38.25 2.36
CA THR A 157 5.31 -39.06 1.34
C THR A 157 4.89 -38.18 0.16
N ASP A 158 5.54 -38.46 -0.94
CA ASP A 158 5.24 -38.00 -2.28
C ASP A 158 3.92 -38.62 -2.78
N THR A 159 3.16 -37.84 -3.55
CA THR A 159 2.07 -38.27 -4.44
C THR A 159 0.81 -38.88 -3.79
N THR A 160 -0.20 -38.04 -3.58
CA THR A 160 -1.55 -38.22 -4.17
C THR A 160 -2.37 -36.94 -3.94
N SER A 161 -2.26 -35.96 -4.84
CA SER A 161 -3.27 -34.91 -4.93
C SER A 161 -4.60 -35.56 -5.32
N SER A 162 -5.50 -35.68 -4.33
CA SER A 162 -6.85 -36.19 -4.53
C SER A 162 -7.54 -35.40 -5.65
N ALA A 163 -8.22 -36.11 -6.56
CA ALA A 163 -9.01 -35.47 -7.63
C ALA A 163 -10.07 -34.48 -7.08
N ALA A 164 -10.46 -34.64 -5.81
CA ALA A 164 -11.37 -33.71 -5.12
C ALA A 164 -10.70 -32.37 -4.79
N ASP A 165 -9.40 -32.35 -4.49
CA ASP A 165 -8.66 -31.11 -4.21
C ASP A 165 -8.41 -30.32 -5.50
N GLU A 166 -8.13 -31.03 -6.60
CA GLU A 166 -7.97 -30.39 -7.92
C GLU A 166 -9.30 -29.80 -8.42
N ALA A 167 -10.42 -30.50 -8.23
CA ALA A 167 -11.76 -29.99 -8.57
C ALA A 167 -12.15 -28.77 -7.72
N SER A 168 -11.77 -28.78 -6.44
CA SER A 168 -12.02 -27.65 -5.52
C SER A 168 -11.18 -26.43 -5.90
N ARG A 169 -9.92 -26.62 -6.33
CA ARG A 169 -9.08 -25.53 -6.84
C ARG A 169 -9.56 -25.01 -8.20
N ALA A 170 -10.03 -25.88 -9.08
CA ALA A 170 -10.59 -25.50 -10.38
C ALA A 170 -11.88 -24.66 -10.25
N ALA A 171 -12.70 -24.94 -9.23
CA ALA A 171 -13.90 -24.13 -8.95
C ALA A 171 -13.59 -22.74 -8.36
N LEU A 172 -12.44 -22.60 -7.68
CA LEU A 172 -11.98 -21.35 -7.06
C LEU A 172 -11.24 -20.43 -8.05
N PHE A 173 -10.61 -21.01 -9.08
CA PHE A 173 -9.93 -20.27 -10.14
C PHE A 173 -10.44 -20.76 -11.51
N PRO A 174 -11.57 -20.21 -12.00
CA PRO A 174 -12.13 -20.57 -13.31
C PRO A 174 -11.25 -20.20 -14.49
N TYR A 175 -10.18 -19.41 -14.26
CA TYR A 175 -9.25 -18.97 -15.28
C TYR A 175 -7.88 -19.59 -15.02
N ARG A 176 -7.43 -20.44 -15.94
CA ARG A 176 -6.09 -21.03 -15.99
C ARG A 176 -5.49 -20.71 -17.35
N ASP A 177 -4.45 -19.89 -17.38
CA ASP A 177 -3.60 -19.66 -18.56
C ASP A 177 -2.62 -20.83 -18.72
N ASP A 178 -3.13 -22.05 -18.91
CA ASP A 178 -2.31 -23.17 -19.38
C ASP A 178 -2.55 -23.35 -20.89
N PRO A 179 -1.60 -22.92 -21.76
CA PRO A 179 -1.72 -23.05 -23.20
C PRO A 179 -1.65 -24.52 -23.67
N SER A 180 -1.31 -25.46 -22.78
CA SER A 180 -1.18 -26.88 -23.13
C SER A 180 -2.44 -27.71 -22.88
N SER A 181 -3.36 -27.26 -22.03
CA SER A 181 -4.62 -27.99 -21.74
C SER A 181 -5.85 -27.43 -22.45
N SER A 182 -5.71 -26.29 -23.14
CA SER A 182 -6.81 -25.54 -23.75
C SER A 182 -6.52 -25.13 -25.20
N SER A 183 -5.73 -25.91 -25.93
CA SER A 183 -5.81 -25.87 -27.39
C SER A 183 -6.91 -26.85 -27.80
N PRO A 184 -8.19 -26.41 -28.00
CA PRO A 184 -9.16 -27.26 -28.66
C PRO A 184 -8.52 -27.65 -29.98
N SER A 185 -8.28 -28.95 -30.14
CA SER A 185 -7.84 -29.63 -31.36
C SER A 185 -7.75 -28.65 -32.53
N GLU A 186 -6.52 -28.29 -32.89
CA GLU A 186 -6.19 -27.61 -34.14
C GLU A 186 -7.22 -28.07 -35.19
N TYR A 187 -8.20 -27.20 -35.48
CA TYR A 187 -9.36 -27.60 -36.26
C TYR A 187 -8.81 -28.01 -37.62
N ASP A 188 -8.74 -29.32 -37.86
CA ASP A 188 -8.11 -29.87 -39.06
C ASP A 188 -9.02 -29.57 -40.26
N HIS A 189 -8.90 -28.34 -40.77
CA HIS A 189 -9.66 -27.85 -41.91
C HIS A 189 -9.18 -28.46 -43.23
N SER A 190 -8.19 -29.35 -43.22
CA SER A 190 -7.60 -29.95 -44.43
C SER A 190 -8.59 -30.82 -45.22
N ASN A 191 -9.68 -31.26 -44.60
CA ASN A 191 -10.67 -32.17 -45.20
C ASN A 191 -12.10 -31.62 -45.30
N LEU A 192 -12.37 -30.35 -44.93
CA LEU A 192 -13.71 -29.76 -45.01
C LEU A 192 -13.94 -28.99 -46.31
N SER A 193 -15.16 -29.03 -46.84
CA SER A 193 -15.52 -28.22 -48.01
C SER A 193 -15.62 -26.74 -47.61
N ASN A 194 -15.32 -25.82 -48.54
CA ASN A 194 -15.38 -24.37 -48.31
C ASN A 194 -16.70 -23.87 -47.64
N PRO A 195 -17.91 -24.38 -47.98
CA PRO A 195 -19.13 -24.00 -47.26
C PRO A 195 -19.19 -24.52 -45.81
N GLU A 196 -18.64 -25.69 -45.51
CA GLU A 196 -18.58 -26.24 -44.14
C GLU A 196 -17.57 -25.49 -43.26
N ILE A 197 -16.47 -25.02 -43.85
CA ILE A 197 -15.51 -24.14 -43.18
C ILE A 197 -16.18 -22.79 -42.82
N LEU A 198 -16.97 -22.23 -43.72
CA LEU A 198 -17.69 -20.98 -43.45
C LEU A 198 -18.73 -21.14 -42.32
N GLU A 199 -19.42 -22.28 -42.27
CA GLU A 199 -20.39 -22.57 -41.22
C GLU A 199 -19.72 -22.77 -39.85
N SER A 200 -18.61 -23.51 -39.80
CA SER A 200 -17.81 -23.67 -38.57
C SER A 200 -17.22 -22.34 -38.09
N GLN A 201 -16.71 -21.49 -38.98
CA GLN A 201 -16.24 -20.15 -38.63
C GLN A 201 -17.36 -19.28 -38.03
N ARG A 202 -18.58 -19.35 -38.57
CA ARG A 202 -19.73 -18.61 -38.00
C ARG A 202 -20.09 -19.08 -36.60
N LEU A 203 -19.97 -20.39 -36.33
CA LEU A 203 -20.19 -20.94 -35.01
C LEU A 203 -19.12 -20.43 -34.02
N ILE A 204 -17.85 -20.43 -34.44
CA ILE A 204 -16.73 -19.95 -33.62
C ILE A 204 -16.86 -18.46 -33.31
N VAL A 205 -17.20 -17.63 -34.30
CA VAL A 205 -17.41 -16.18 -34.07
C VAL A 205 -18.55 -15.94 -33.09
N ARG A 206 -19.64 -16.72 -33.18
CA ARG A 206 -20.77 -16.61 -32.26
C ARG A 206 -20.40 -17.03 -30.83
N GLU A 207 -19.62 -18.08 -30.68
CA GLU A 207 -19.09 -18.52 -29.37
C GLU A 207 -18.19 -17.44 -28.75
N GLN A 208 -17.37 -16.77 -29.57
CA GLN A 208 -16.52 -15.67 -29.12
C GLN A 208 -17.33 -14.44 -28.68
N ASP A 209 -18.37 -14.07 -29.43
CA ASP A 209 -19.27 -12.98 -29.02
C ASP A 209 -19.94 -13.28 -27.66
N ASP A 210 -20.43 -14.50 -27.46
CA ASP A 210 -21.00 -14.94 -26.18
C ASP A 210 -19.96 -14.90 -25.03
N GLN A 211 -18.68 -15.17 -25.32
CA GLN A 211 -17.59 -15.03 -24.35
C GLN A 211 -17.27 -13.56 -24.04
N LEU A 212 -17.30 -12.68 -25.04
CA LEU A 212 -17.08 -11.25 -24.87
C LEU A 212 -18.20 -10.59 -24.08
N ASP A 213 -19.45 -11.02 -24.25
CA ASP A 213 -20.58 -10.54 -23.45
C ASP A 213 -20.42 -10.91 -21.97
N ARG A 214 -19.99 -12.15 -21.69
CA ARG A 214 -19.68 -12.60 -20.32
C ARG A 214 -18.50 -11.83 -19.72
N LEU A 215 -17.50 -11.53 -20.53
CA LEU A 215 -16.36 -10.71 -20.12
C LEU A 215 -16.80 -9.28 -19.81
N GLY A 216 -17.65 -8.69 -20.66
CA GLY A 216 -18.24 -7.36 -20.44
C GLY A 216 -19.05 -7.30 -19.15
N GLU A 217 -19.84 -8.33 -18.84
CA GLU A 217 -20.56 -8.43 -17.57
C GLU A 217 -19.60 -8.52 -16.37
N SER A 218 -18.51 -9.28 -16.51
CA SER A 218 -17.49 -9.41 -15.47
C SER A 218 -16.74 -8.10 -15.23
N ILE A 219 -16.37 -7.39 -16.29
CA ILE A 219 -15.73 -6.07 -16.22
C ILE A 219 -16.69 -5.06 -15.58
N GLY A 220 -17.99 -5.10 -15.92
CA GLY A 220 -19.00 -4.27 -15.28
C GLY A 220 -19.09 -4.51 -13.76
N ARG A 221 -19.08 -5.77 -13.33
CA ARG A 221 -19.04 -6.12 -11.89
C ARG A 221 -17.73 -5.68 -11.22
N GLN A 222 -16.60 -5.84 -11.89
CA GLN A 222 -15.29 -5.41 -11.39
C GLN A 222 -15.22 -3.88 -11.23
N HIS A 223 -15.73 -3.12 -12.20
CA HIS A 223 -15.84 -1.67 -12.12
C HIS A 223 -16.72 -1.24 -10.93
N GLN A 224 -17.86 -1.91 -10.74
CA GLN A 224 -18.72 -1.64 -9.59
C GLN A 224 -18.01 -1.94 -8.25
N LEU A 225 -17.22 -3.01 -8.18
CA LEU A 225 -16.40 -3.33 -7.02
C LEU A 225 -15.32 -2.27 -6.79
N SER A 226 -14.68 -1.77 -7.86
CA SER A 226 -13.68 -0.70 -7.78
C SER A 226 -14.27 0.59 -7.18
N ILE A 227 -15.48 0.99 -7.59
CA ILE A 227 -16.17 2.14 -6.99
C ILE A 227 -16.44 1.89 -5.49
N GLN A 228 -16.94 0.71 -5.12
CA GLN A 228 -17.17 0.37 -3.72
C GLN A 228 -15.90 0.36 -2.88
N ILE A 229 -14.78 -0.10 -3.43
CA ILE A 229 -13.47 -0.03 -2.79
C ILE A 229 -13.07 1.44 -2.60
N GLY A 230 -13.30 2.30 -3.60
CA GLY A 230 -13.06 3.74 -3.49
C GLY A 230 -13.86 4.37 -2.33
N ASP A 231 -15.15 4.11 -2.26
CA ASP A 231 -16.03 4.61 -1.19
C ASP A 231 -15.60 4.11 0.20
N GLU A 232 -15.20 2.84 0.31
CA GLU A 232 -14.74 2.24 1.57
C GLU A 232 -13.35 2.78 1.98
N LEU A 233 -12.45 3.04 1.03
CA LEU A 233 -11.16 3.67 1.30
C LEU A 233 -11.36 5.10 1.82
N GLU A 234 -12.28 5.87 1.25
CA GLU A 234 -12.63 7.19 1.76
C GLU A 234 -13.21 7.11 3.18
N GLY A 235 -14.07 6.12 3.45
CA GLY A 235 -14.54 5.82 4.81
C GLY A 235 -13.41 5.44 5.77
N GLN A 236 -12.42 4.69 5.31
CA GLN A 236 -11.25 4.30 6.11
C GLN A 236 -10.35 5.50 6.41
N VAL A 237 -10.20 6.47 5.51
CA VAL A 237 -9.49 7.73 5.80
C VAL A 237 -10.14 8.47 6.98
N GLN A 238 -11.46 8.53 7.01
CA GLN A 238 -12.19 9.12 8.13
C GLN A 238 -11.99 8.33 9.43
N LEU A 239 -11.99 6.99 9.35
CA LEU A 239 -11.72 6.14 10.51
C LEU A 239 -10.28 6.32 11.03
N LEU A 240 -9.30 6.47 10.14
CA LEU A 240 -7.91 6.72 10.51
C LEU A 240 -7.74 8.05 11.24
N ASP A 241 -8.42 9.12 10.81
CA ASP A 241 -8.44 10.42 11.50
C ASP A 241 -9.03 10.28 12.92
N ASP A 242 -10.07 9.48 13.11
CA ASP A 242 -10.59 9.16 14.45
C ASP A 242 -9.62 8.36 15.31
N VAL A 243 -8.89 7.42 14.71
CA VAL A 243 -7.83 6.67 15.40
C VAL A 243 -6.70 7.60 15.81
N ASP A 244 -6.27 8.53 14.95
CA ASP A 244 -5.23 9.52 15.26
C ASP A 244 -5.65 10.41 16.44
N ARG A 245 -6.89 10.92 16.42
CA ARG A 245 -7.48 11.63 17.55
C ARG A 245 -7.49 10.81 18.85
N HIS A 246 -7.69 9.49 18.77
CA HIS A 246 -7.65 8.60 19.94
C HIS A 246 -6.22 8.37 20.44
N VAL A 247 -5.25 8.24 19.54
CA VAL A 247 -3.83 8.13 19.87
C VAL A 247 -3.35 9.40 20.57
N ASP A 248 -3.69 10.60 20.05
CA ASP A 248 -3.37 11.88 20.68
C ASP A 248 -3.89 11.99 22.12
N ARG A 249 -5.15 11.62 22.35
CA ARG A 249 -5.73 11.59 23.71
C ARG A 249 -5.03 10.55 24.60
N GLY A 250 -4.66 9.41 24.03
CA GLY A 250 -3.86 8.38 24.70
C GLY A 250 -2.52 8.95 25.17
N GLN A 251 -1.82 9.64 24.28
CA GLN A 251 -0.54 10.28 24.55
C GLN A 251 -0.65 11.33 25.66
N GLN A 252 -1.66 12.22 25.60
CA GLN A 252 -1.92 13.22 26.65
C GLN A 252 -2.17 12.58 28.04
N ARG A 253 -2.88 11.45 28.07
CA ARG A 253 -3.11 10.69 29.32
C ARG A 253 -1.82 10.04 29.82
N MET A 254 -1.01 9.48 28.93
CA MET A 254 0.30 8.92 29.29
C MET A 254 1.25 9.99 29.80
N ASP A 255 1.28 11.18 29.19
CA ASP A 255 2.11 12.29 29.64
C ASP A 255 1.66 12.82 31.00
N SER A 256 0.35 12.91 31.22
CA SER A 256 -0.22 13.23 32.53
C SER A 256 0.15 12.19 33.59
N ALA A 257 0.11 10.90 33.23
CA ALA A 257 0.51 9.81 34.11
C ALA A 257 2.02 9.87 34.43
N ARG A 258 2.86 10.11 33.42
CA ARG A 258 4.31 10.34 33.58
C ARG A 258 4.60 11.52 34.51
N GLN A 259 3.87 12.62 34.37
CA GLN A 259 4.04 13.79 35.22
C GLN A 259 3.61 13.54 36.68
N ARG A 260 2.56 12.73 36.89
CA ARG A 260 2.16 12.28 38.24
C ARG A 260 3.21 11.35 38.85
N LEU A 261 3.73 10.39 38.09
CA LEU A 261 4.84 9.52 38.51
C LEU A 261 6.09 10.34 38.84
N GLY A 262 6.42 11.34 38.02
CA GLY A 262 7.52 12.27 38.27
C GLY A 262 7.33 13.05 39.57
N ARG A 263 6.10 13.53 39.85
CA ARG A 263 5.76 14.19 41.11
C ARG A 263 5.80 13.25 42.31
N ILE A 264 5.40 11.98 42.18
CA ILE A 264 5.50 10.99 43.27
C ILE A 264 6.98 10.71 43.57
N ARG A 265 7.79 10.49 42.53
CA ARG A 265 9.23 10.29 42.66
C ARG A 265 9.91 11.50 43.32
N ARG A 266 9.54 12.73 42.93
CA ARG A 266 10.10 13.96 43.53
C ARG A 266 9.51 14.25 44.91
N GLY A 267 8.24 13.91 45.14
CA GLY A 267 7.52 14.08 46.39
C GLY A 267 8.04 13.17 47.49
N SER A 268 8.50 11.96 47.17
CA SER A 268 9.18 11.08 48.14
C SER A 268 10.51 11.65 48.64
N SER A 269 11.11 12.62 47.94
CA SER A 269 12.34 13.29 48.37
C SER A 269 12.10 14.46 49.35
N ASN A 270 10.84 14.88 49.56
CA ASN A 270 10.49 15.94 50.53
C ASN A 270 10.20 15.39 51.94
N ASP A 271 10.71 14.18 52.23
CA ASP A 271 10.66 13.53 53.53
C ASP A 271 11.48 14.25 54.63
N SER A 272 11.88 15.51 54.37
CA SER A 272 12.37 16.44 55.36
C SER A 272 11.36 16.68 56.50
N LYS A 273 10.06 16.43 56.28
CA LYS A 273 9.07 16.38 57.36
C LYS A 273 9.25 15.16 58.26
N GLY A 274 9.48 13.97 57.70
CA GLY A 274 9.79 12.76 58.47
C GLY A 274 11.09 12.93 59.26
N MET A 275 12.14 13.44 58.61
CA MET A 275 13.43 13.75 59.27
C MET A 275 13.28 14.78 60.39
N CYS A 276 12.48 15.84 60.20
CA CYS A 276 12.21 16.84 61.24
C CYS A 276 11.51 16.22 62.46
N VAL A 277 10.49 15.38 62.25
CA VAL A 277 9.78 14.69 63.33
C VAL A 277 10.73 13.78 64.12
N ILE A 278 11.60 13.02 63.43
CA ILE A 278 12.60 12.16 64.08
C ILE A 278 13.54 12.99 64.96
N VAL A 279 14.05 14.12 64.45
CA VAL A 279 14.94 15.02 65.22
C VAL A 279 14.24 15.58 66.46
N VAL A 280 12.99 16.04 66.33
CA VAL A 280 12.21 16.56 67.47
C VAL A 280 12.01 15.47 68.54
N LEU A 281 11.72 14.24 68.13
CA LEU A 281 11.51 13.12 69.04
C LEU A 281 12.79 12.76 69.82
N ILE A 282 13.95 12.81 69.16
CA ILE A 282 15.27 12.65 69.81
C ILE A 282 15.50 13.75 70.85
N VAL A 283 15.19 15.01 70.54
CA VAL A 283 15.35 16.14 71.49
C VAL A 283 14.48 15.94 72.73
N ILE A 284 13.23 15.52 72.56
CA ILE A 284 12.32 15.23 73.68
C ILE A 284 12.85 14.07 74.53
N LEU A 285 13.37 13.01 73.90
CA LEU A 285 13.98 11.87 74.60
C LEU A 285 15.17 12.32 75.46
N VAL A 286 16.06 13.16 74.92
CA VAL A 286 17.21 13.70 75.65
C VAL A 286 16.77 14.54 76.84
N LEU A 287 15.74 15.39 76.67
CA LEU A 287 15.17 16.17 77.77
C LEU A 287 14.60 15.28 78.88
N LEU A 288 13.87 14.22 78.51
CA LEU A 288 13.35 13.27 79.49
C LEU A 288 14.47 12.55 80.26
N ILE A 289 15.56 12.18 79.59
CA ILE A 289 16.73 11.58 80.26
C ILE A 289 17.35 12.56 81.26
N ILE A 290 17.47 13.84 80.92
CA ILE A 290 18.03 14.87 81.81
C ILE A 290 17.13 15.10 83.03
N ILE A 291 15.80 15.08 82.85
CA ILE A 291 14.85 15.29 83.95
C ILE A 291 14.74 14.06 84.86
N LEU A 292 14.83 12.85 84.29
CA LEU A 292 14.71 11.59 85.04
C LEU A 292 15.99 11.24 85.82
N LYS A 293 17.14 11.75 85.37
CA LYS A 293 18.45 11.50 85.97
C LYS A 293 18.77 12.49 87.08
#